data_AF-A0A939Y893-F1
#
_entry.id   AF-A0A939Y893-F1
#
_cell.length_a   1.000
_cell.length_b   1.000
_cell.length_c   1.000
_cell.angle_alpha   90.00
_cell.angle_beta   90.00
_cell.angle_gamma   90.00
#
_symmetry.space_group_name_H-M   'P 1'
#
loop_
_entity.id
_entity.type
_entity.pdbx_description
1 polymer ?
#
loop_
_entity_poly.entity_id
_entity_poly.type
_entity_poly.pdbx_seq_one_letter_code
_entity_poly.pdbx_strand_id
1 'polypeptide(L)'
;MQFFKAHKLVCAEVLMTVALIVFIALCVRGRVRDDVPLSDLKGPVLEQLAGAENMKEAGAMKLRSLYGLDANDYAEVLLYIPVSNMDAQEMLLVRCRTEEQADAVAAAMRKRIGDQTGIFESYGVEQMALIRKAVVDVQGTYCLYVCDLNSYQAQSAFRRALAR
;
A
#
# COMPACT_ATOMS: atom_id res chain seq x y z
N MET A 1 55.77 4.85 -24.07
CA MET A 1 54.88 5.18 -22.93
C MET A 1 53.42 5.47 -23.35
N GLN A 2 52.92 4.88 -24.46
CA GLN A 2 51.52 5.05 -24.90
C GLN A 2 50.67 3.77 -24.70
N PHE A 3 51.28 2.58 -24.78
CA PHE A 3 50.61 1.29 -24.56
C PHE A 3 50.01 1.09 -23.15
N PHE A 4 50.69 1.59 -22.11
CA PHE A 4 50.20 1.45 -20.71
C PHE A 4 48.99 2.35 -20.41
N LYS A 5 48.82 3.43 -21.19
CA LYS A 5 47.72 4.40 -21.04
C LYS A 5 46.43 3.85 -21.65
N ALA A 6 46.55 3.12 -22.77
CA ALA A 6 45.44 2.43 -23.43
C ALA A 6 44.85 1.30 -22.56
N HIS A 7 45.70 0.46 -21.95
CA HIS A 7 45.22 -0.58 -21.03
C HIS A 7 44.50 -0.02 -19.80
N LYS A 8 44.98 1.11 -19.23
CA LYS A 8 44.30 1.78 -18.12
C LYS A 8 42.94 2.37 -18.52
N LEU A 9 42.80 2.86 -19.75
CA LEU A 9 41.54 3.39 -20.27
C LEU A 9 40.50 2.28 -20.48
N VAL A 10 40.90 1.17 -21.11
CA VAL A 10 40.04 0.00 -21.33
C VAL A 10 39.59 -0.63 -20.01
N CYS A 11 40.48 -0.72 -19.01
CA CYS A 11 40.09 -1.19 -17.68
C CYS A 11 39.09 -0.23 -17.00
N ALA A 12 39.22 1.08 -17.20
CA ALA A 12 38.28 2.06 -16.64
C ALA A 12 36.90 1.99 -17.32
N GLU A 13 36.84 1.80 -18.64
CA GLU A 13 35.59 1.63 -19.40
C GLU A 13 34.84 0.35 -19.02
N VAL A 14 35.55 -0.77 -18.90
CA VAL A 14 34.96 -2.04 -18.44
C VAL A 14 34.42 -1.91 -17.02
N LEU A 15 35.16 -1.23 -16.13
CA LEU A 15 34.75 -1.03 -14.74
C LEU A 15 33.53 -0.10 -14.63
N MET A 16 33.44 0.95 -15.46
CA MET A 16 32.25 1.81 -15.54
C MET A 16 31.03 1.04 -16.06
N THR A 17 31.23 0.18 -17.06
CA THR A 17 30.15 -0.64 -17.63
C THR A 17 29.63 -1.65 -16.62
N VAL A 18 30.52 -2.32 -15.88
CA VAL A 18 30.12 -3.24 -14.79
C VAL A 18 29.40 -2.48 -13.67
N ALA A 19 29.88 -1.30 -13.28
CA ALA A 19 29.22 -0.47 -12.28
C ALA A 19 27.81 -0.04 -12.72
N LEU A 20 27.64 0.30 -14.01
CA LEU A 20 26.34 0.63 -14.59
C LEU A 20 25.40 -0.58 -14.59
N ILE A 21 25.89 -1.78 -14.95
CA ILE A 21 25.10 -3.01 -14.91
C ILE A 21 24.67 -3.34 -13.47
N VAL A 22 25.56 -3.19 -12.49
CA VAL A 22 25.24 -3.39 -11.08
C VAL A 22 24.21 -2.37 -10.60
N PHE A 23 24.36 -1.09 -10.99
CA PHE A 23 23.39 -0.04 -10.66
C PHE A 23 22.00 -0.34 -11.27
N ILE A 24 21.94 -0.74 -12.54
CA ILE A 24 20.69 -1.15 -13.19
C ILE A 24 20.09 -2.37 -12.49
N ALA A 25 20.91 -3.37 -12.14
CA ALA A 25 20.45 -4.56 -11.42
C ALA A 25 19.88 -4.22 -10.02
N LEU A 26 20.44 -3.20 -9.36
CA LEU A 26 19.89 -2.67 -8.10
C LEU A 26 18.58 -1.91 -8.33
N CYS A 27 18.46 -1.10 -9.39
CA CYS A 27 17.21 -0.40 -9.72
C CYS A 27 16.07 -1.36 -10.08
N VAL A 28 16.36 -2.48 -10.76
CA VAL A 28 15.33 -3.46 -11.16
C VAL A 28 14.83 -4.29 -9.97
N ARG A 29 15.63 -4.45 -8.90
CA ARG A 29 15.24 -5.17 -7.67
C ARG A 29 14.11 -4.51 -6.88
N GLY A 30 13.84 -3.23 -7.10
CA GLY A 30 12.75 -2.51 -6.41
C GLY A 30 11.41 -2.53 -7.15
N ARG A 31 11.26 -3.31 -8.22
CA ARG A 31 10.00 -3.33 -8.98
C ARG A 31 8.91 -4.09 -8.23
N VAL A 32 7.84 -3.38 -7.93
CA VAL A 32 6.57 -3.92 -7.46
C VAL A 32 5.94 -4.77 -8.57
N ARG A 33 5.38 -5.93 -8.23
CA ARG A 33 4.57 -6.71 -9.18
C ARG A 33 3.28 -5.93 -9.49
N ASP A 34 3.02 -5.69 -10.77
CA ASP A 34 1.87 -4.94 -11.27
C ASP A 34 0.65 -5.83 -11.55
N ASP A 35 0.81 -7.15 -11.50
CA ASP A 35 -0.14 -8.16 -11.95
C ASP A 35 -0.78 -9.01 -10.83
N VAL A 36 -0.62 -8.64 -9.56
CA VAL A 36 -1.15 -9.40 -8.41
C VAL A 36 -2.63 -9.08 -8.19
N PRO A 37 -3.56 -10.04 -8.29
CA PRO A 37 -4.97 -9.79 -8.01
C PRO A 37 -5.20 -9.50 -6.52
N LEU A 38 -6.21 -8.69 -6.19
CA LEU A 38 -6.46 -8.34 -4.79
C LEU A 38 -6.90 -9.55 -3.96
N SER A 39 -7.43 -10.61 -4.58
CA SER A 39 -7.73 -11.89 -3.92
C SER A 39 -6.51 -12.49 -3.25
N ASP A 40 -5.33 -12.33 -3.84
CA ASP A 40 -4.08 -12.91 -3.35
C ASP A 40 -3.44 -12.02 -2.26
N LEU A 41 -3.74 -10.73 -2.27
CA LEU A 41 -3.34 -9.78 -1.22
C LEU A 41 -4.25 -9.85 0.01
N LYS A 42 -5.53 -10.16 -0.19
CA LYS A 42 -6.56 -10.19 0.85
C LYS A 42 -6.17 -11.06 2.03
N GLY A 43 -5.85 -12.34 1.79
CA GLY A 43 -5.54 -13.31 2.85
C GLY A 43 -4.36 -12.87 3.71
N PRO A 44 -3.18 -12.63 3.12
CA PRO A 44 -1.99 -12.24 3.86
C PRO A 44 -2.14 -10.95 4.67
N VAL A 45 -2.95 -9.99 4.21
CA VAL A 45 -3.19 -8.73 4.93
C VAL A 45 -4.24 -8.92 6.03
N LEU A 46 -5.36 -9.58 5.72
CA LEU A 46 -6.48 -9.78 6.64
C LEU A 46 -6.06 -10.66 7.84
N GLU A 47 -5.22 -11.67 7.63
CA GLU A 47 -4.68 -12.55 8.69
C GLU A 47 -3.83 -11.80 9.73
N GLN A 48 -3.31 -10.61 9.41
CA GLN A 48 -2.53 -9.81 10.35
C GLN A 48 -3.41 -8.90 11.22
N LEU A 49 -4.67 -8.66 10.83
CA LEU A 49 -5.55 -7.75 11.55
C LEU A 49 -6.02 -8.41 12.85
N ALA A 50 -5.93 -7.66 13.96
CA ALA A 50 -6.27 -8.17 15.29
C ALA A 50 -7.76 -8.48 15.47
N GLY A 51 -8.64 -7.86 14.67
CA GLY A 51 -10.10 -8.07 14.74
C GLY A 51 -10.74 -8.47 13.42
N ALA A 52 -10.04 -9.26 12.60
CA ALA A 52 -10.53 -9.70 11.29
C ALA A 52 -11.90 -10.39 11.35
N GLU A 53 -12.21 -11.09 12.46
CA GLU A 53 -13.48 -11.78 12.71
C GLU A 53 -14.68 -10.83 12.86
N ASN A 54 -14.43 -9.58 13.25
CA ASN A 54 -15.45 -8.55 13.41
C ASN A 54 -15.57 -7.65 12.18
N MET A 55 -14.94 -8.01 11.06
CA MET A 55 -14.95 -7.25 9.82
C MET A 55 -15.76 -7.97 8.74
N LYS A 56 -16.41 -7.18 7.89
CA LYS A 56 -17.17 -7.66 6.72
C LYS A 56 -16.76 -6.91 5.47
N GLU A 57 -16.80 -7.63 4.35
CA GLU A 57 -16.59 -7.02 3.04
C GLU A 57 -17.75 -6.05 2.74
N ALA A 58 -17.42 -4.84 2.31
CA ALA A 58 -18.36 -3.79 2.01
C ALA A 58 -18.40 -3.51 0.51
N GLY A 59 -19.60 -3.29 -0.02
CA GLY A 59 -19.79 -3.01 -1.44
C GLY A 59 -19.49 -1.57 -1.86
N ALA A 60 -19.56 -1.33 -3.17
CA ALA A 60 -19.27 -0.04 -3.80
C ALA A 60 -20.06 1.16 -3.23
N MET A 61 -21.29 0.93 -2.74
CA MET A 61 -22.08 1.99 -2.09
C MET A 61 -21.38 2.57 -0.86
N LYS A 62 -20.75 1.72 -0.05
CA LYS A 62 -20.06 2.16 1.16
C LYS A 62 -18.73 2.82 0.83
N LEU A 63 -18.01 2.31 -0.17
CA LEU A 63 -16.81 2.95 -0.71
C LEU A 63 -17.09 4.40 -1.13
N ARG A 64 -18.18 4.61 -1.89
CA ARG A 64 -18.59 5.95 -2.34
C ARG A 64 -18.96 6.85 -1.17
N SER A 65 -19.70 6.33 -0.19
CA SER A 65 -20.12 7.11 0.98
C SER A 65 -18.97 7.47 1.91
N LEU A 66 -17.98 6.59 2.09
CA LEU A 66 -16.89 6.79 3.07
C LEU A 66 -15.69 7.52 2.47
N TYR A 67 -15.36 7.25 1.20
CA TYR A 67 -14.15 7.77 0.55
C TYR A 67 -14.44 8.71 -0.61
N GLY A 68 -15.68 8.77 -1.10
CA GLY A 68 -16.02 9.52 -2.31
C GLY A 68 -15.50 8.86 -3.60
N LEU A 69 -15.09 7.59 -3.53
CA LEU A 69 -14.51 6.85 -4.66
C LEU A 69 -15.57 5.97 -5.35
N ASP A 70 -15.52 5.89 -6.68
CA ASP A 70 -16.33 4.94 -7.45
C ASP A 70 -15.52 3.67 -7.75
N ALA A 71 -16.06 2.50 -7.44
CA ALA A 71 -15.36 1.23 -7.65
C ALA A 71 -15.08 0.96 -9.14
N ASN A 72 -15.88 1.52 -10.06
CA ASN A 72 -15.75 1.30 -11.50
C ASN A 72 -14.55 2.03 -12.13
N ASP A 73 -13.99 3.03 -11.43
CA ASP A 73 -12.86 3.82 -11.92
C ASP A 73 -11.52 3.09 -11.76
N TYR A 74 -11.49 2.04 -10.95
CA TYR A 74 -10.31 1.28 -10.59
C TYR A 74 -10.31 -0.11 -11.27
N ALA A 75 -9.20 -0.83 -11.15
CA ALA A 75 -9.12 -2.19 -11.67
C ALA A 75 -9.80 -3.17 -10.71
N GLU A 76 -9.46 -3.08 -9.43
CA GLU A 76 -10.05 -3.88 -8.36
C GLU A 76 -10.13 -3.04 -7.07
N VAL A 77 -11.17 -3.27 -6.28
CA VAL A 77 -11.35 -2.63 -4.96
C VAL A 77 -11.86 -3.66 -3.98
N LEU A 78 -11.28 -3.67 -2.79
CA LEU A 78 -11.71 -4.50 -1.68
C LEU A 78 -11.74 -3.66 -0.41
N LEU A 79 -12.94 -3.49 0.15
CA LEU A 79 -13.18 -2.72 1.35
C LEU A 79 -13.72 -3.63 2.44
N TYR A 80 -13.10 -3.58 3.62
CA TYR A 80 -13.54 -4.24 4.83
C TYR A 80 -13.81 -3.20 5.91
N ILE A 81 -15.01 -3.26 6.47
CA ILE A 81 -15.47 -2.38 7.54
C ILE A 81 -15.89 -3.24 8.73
N PRO A 82 -16.01 -2.68 9.94
CA PRO A 82 -16.46 -3.46 11.07
C PRO A 82 -17.95 -3.81 10.93
N VAL A 83 -18.36 -4.92 11.55
CA VAL A 83 -19.76 -5.32 11.63
C VAL A 83 -20.55 -4.31 12.46
N SER A 84 -19.92 -3.81 13.54
CA SER A 84 -20.43 -2.77 14.42
C SER A 84 -20.03 -1.38 13.94
N ASN A 85 -20.96 -0.42 13.99
CA ASN A 85 -20.67 0.98 13.67
C ASN A 85 -19.89 1.71 14.78
N MET A 86 -19.67 1.07 15.93
CA MET A 86 -18.92 1.63 17.06
C MET A 86 -17.42 1.39 16.97
N ASP A 87 -16.96 0.56 16.02
CA ASP A 87 -15.55 0.24 15.84
C ASP A 87 -14.94 1.03 14.68
N ALA A 88 -13.70 1.46 14.87
CA ALA A 88 -12.93 2.20 13.88
C ALA A 88 -12.09 1.29 12.97
N GLN A 89 -12.11 -0.04 13.21
CA GLN A 89 -11.35 -1.01 12.43
C GLN A 89 -11.76 -1.01 10.96
N GLU A 90 -10.81 -0.78 10.06
CA GLU A 90 -11.11 -0.62 8.65
C GLU A 90 -9.91 -1.05 7.80
N MET A 91 -10.16 -1.70 6.67
CA MET A 91 -9.13 -2.04 5.69
C MET A 91 -9.65 -1.76 4.29
N LEU A 92 -8.89 -1.03 3.49
CA LEU A 92 -9.17 -0.78 2.07
C LEU A 92 -7.94 -1.13 1.23
N LEU A 93 -8.15 -1.99 0.25
CA LEU A 93 -7.19 -2.34 -0.80
C LEU A 93 -7.74 -1.85 -2.14
N VAL A 94 -6.92 -1.15 -2.91
CA VAL A 94 -7.29 -0.66 -4.25
C VAL A 94 -6.16 -0.95 -5.22
N ARG A 95 -6.49 -1.56 -6.35
CA ARG A 95 -5.61 -1.65 -7.53
C ARG A 95 -6.07 -0.62 -8.55
N CYS A 96 -5.29 0.44 -8.72
CA CYS A 96 -5.54 1.51 -9.68
C CYS A 96 -5.08 1.10 -11.09
N ARG A 97 -5.49 1.87 -12.10
CA ARG A 97 -5.02 1.69 -13.49
C ARG A 97 -3.75 2.50 -13.78
N THR A 98 -3.49 3.52 -12.97
CA THR A 98 -2.38 4.48 -13.12
C THR A 98 -1.86 4.90 -11.75
N GLU A 99 -0.63 5.40 -11.69
CA GLU A 99 -0.01 5.88 -10.45
C GLU A 99 -0.65 7.21 -9.99
N GLU A 100 -1.10 8.05 -10.92
CA GLU A 100 -1.81 9.30 -10.58
C GLU A 100 -3.14 9.02 -9.86
N GLN A 101 -3.84 7.96 -10.26
CA GLN A 101 -5.02 7.49 -9.55
C GLN A 101 -4.67 6.98 -8.14
N ALA A 102 -3.52 6.32 -7.98
CA ALA A 102 -3.07 5.81 -6.69
C ALA A 102 -2.83 6.96 -5.68
N ASP A 103 -2.26 8.07 -6.14
CA ASP A 103 -2.09 9.28 -5.31
C ASP A 103 -3.45 9.88 -4.89
N ALA A 104 -4.41 9.94 -5.81
CA ALA A 104 -5.77 10.42 -5.52
C ALA A 104 -6.48 9.51 -4.49
N VAL A 105 -6.37 8.19 -4.64
CA VAL A 105 -6.91 7.22 -3.68
C VAL A 105 -6.25 7.36 -2.31
N ALA A 106 -4.92 7.51 -2.27
CA ALA A 106 -4.20 7.71 -1.02
C ALA A 106 -4.61 9.02 -0.31
N ALA A 107 -4.93 10.08 -1.07
CA ALA A 107 -5.49 11.30 -0.51
C ALA A 107 -6.88 11.07 0.11
N ALA A 108 -7.76 10.31 -0.56
CA ALA A 108 -9.07 9.94 -0.02
C ALA A 108 -8.96 9.08 1.25
N MET A 109 -8.02 8.13 1.30
CA MET A 109 -7.71 7.34 2.49
C MET A 109 -7.22 8.21 3.66
N ARG A 110 -6.33 9.18 3.40
CA ARG A 110 -5.88 10.13 4.43
C ARG A 110 -7.01 11.02 4.93
N LYS A 111 -7.90 11.46 4.05
CA LYS A 111 -9.12 12.19 4.44
C LYS A 111 -9.99 11.33 5.36
N ARG A 112 -10.18 10.05 5.05
CA ARG A 112 -10.95 9.11 5.87
C ARG A 112 -10.41 9.00 7.30
N ILE A 113 -9.08 8.96 7.48
CA ILE A 113 -8.45 8.99 8.81
C ILE A 113 -8.81 10.27 9.57
N GLY A 114 -8.79 11.42 8.89
CA GLY A 114 -9.20 12.70 9.48
C GLY A 114 -10.67 12.71 9.90
N ASP A 115 -11.58 12.23 9.03
CA ASP A 115 -13.01 12.13 9.32
C ASP A 115 -13.26 11.19 10.52
N GLN A 116 -12.59 10.04 10.56
CA GLN A 116 -12.67 9.10 11.69
C GLN A 116 -12.15 9.74 12.99
N THR A 117 -11.03 10.46 12.94
CA THR A 117 -10.44 11.16 14.10
C THR A 117 -11.47 12.08 14.74
N GLY A 118 -12.16 12.91 13.95
CA GLY A 118 -13.19 13.82 14.47
C GLY A 118 -14.43 13.12 15.03
N ILE A 119 -14.82 11.97 14.45
CA ILE A 119 -15.96 11.17 14.95
C ILE A 119 -15.62 10.52 16.28
N PHE A 120 -14.43 9.93 16.41
CA PHE A 120 -14.08 9.10 17.56
C PHE A 120 -13.37 9.85 18.70
N GLU A 121 -13.03 11.12 18.51
CA GLU A 121 -12.39 11.95 19.55
C GLU A 121 -13.16 11.95 20.86
N SER A 122 -14.51 11.95 20.82
CA SER A 122 -15.38 11.90 21.99
C SER A 122 -15.81 10.49 22.43
N TYR A 123 -15.52 9.45 21.64
CA TYR A 123 -16.06 8.10 21.84
C TYR A 123 -15.15 7.15 22.62
N GLY A 124 -13.89 7.51 22.86
CA GLY A 124 -13.02 6.79 23.80
C GLY A 124 -11.60 6.55 23.29
N VAL A 125 -10.69 6.33 24.23
CA VAL A 125 -9.24 6.21 23.99
C VAL A 125 -8.86 4.99 23.15
N GLU A 126 -9.65 3.91 23.20
CA GLU A 126 -9.36 2.65 22.50
C GLU A 126 -9.48 2.80 20.98
N GLN A 127 -10.59 3.37 20.50
CA GLN A 127 -10.81 3.60 19.07
C GLN A 127 -9.80 4.61 18.51
N MET A 128 -9.47 5.63 19.32
CA MET A 128 -8.42 6.58 18.96
C MET A 128 -7.03 5.95 18.89
N ALA A 129 -6.75 4.89 19.65
CA ALA A 129 -5.48 4.18 19.55
C ALA A 129 -5.35 3.42 18.21
N LEU A 130 -6.45 2.90 17.68
CA LEU A 130 -6.50 2.29 16.33
C LEU A 130 -6.23 3.33 15.26
N ILE A 131 -6.95 4.45 15.29
CA ILE A 131 -6.87 5.52 14.29
C ILE A 131 -5.46 6.13 14.27
N ARG A 132 -4.82 6.32 15.43
CA ARG A 132 -3.43 6.82 15.53
C ARG A 132 -2.41 5.86 14.91
N LYS A 133 -2.72 4.58 14.84
CA LYS A 133 -1.90 3.56 14.20
C LYS A 133 -2.27 3.32 12.74
N ALA A 134 -3.26 4.04 12.22
CA ALA A 134 -3.69 3.86 10.85
C ALA A 134 -2.55 4.13 9.86
N VAL A 135 -2.46 3.28 8.84
CA VAL A 135 -1.41 3.33 7.83
C VAL A 135 -2.06 3.49 6.46
N VAL A 136 -1.50 4.39 5.65
CA VAL A 136 -1.72 4.44 4.21
C VAL A 136 -0.40 4.12 3.53
N ASP A 137 -0.40 3.15 2.63
CA ASP A 137 0.78 2.73 1.87
C ASP A 137 0.46 2.63 0.39
N VAL A 138 1.39 3.09 -0.46
CA VAL A 138 1.25 3.08 -1.91
C VAL A 138 2.44 2.34 -2.50
N GLN A 139 2.16 1.35 -3.34
CA GLN A 139 3.14 0.51 -4.02
C GLN A 139 2.79 0.48 -5.51
N GLY A 140 3.37 1.39 -6.29
CA GLY A 140 2.98 1.60 -7.69
C GLY A 140 1.50 1.93 -7.82
N THR A 141 0.75 1.09 -8.52
CA THR A 141 -0.71 1.25 -8.69
C THR A 141 -1.55 0.67 -7.53
N TYR A 142 -0.92 0.10 -6.50
CA TYR A 142 -1.63 -0.49 -5.36
C TYR A 142 -1.67 0.47 -4.18
N CYS A 143 -2.84 0.63 -3.57
CA CYS A 143 -3.03 1.40 -2.35
C CYS A 143 -3.58 0.51 -1.24
N LEU A 144 -3.00 0.65 -0.05
CA LEU A 144 -3.46 0.04 1.19
C LEU A 144 -3.84 1.15 2.16
N TYR A 145 -4.98 0.99 2.80
CA TYR A 145 -5.32 1.65 4.06
C TYR A 145 -5.71 0.58 5.08
N VAL A 146 -5.13 0.68 6.28
CA VAL A 146 -5.46 -0.18 7.43
C VAL A 146 -5.57 0.69 8.67
N CYS A 147 -6.63 0.50 9.44
CA CYS A 147 -6.84 1.05 10.77
C CYS A 147 -7.02 -0.14 11.73
N ASP A 148 -5.95 -0.54 12.40
CA ASP A 148 -5.93 -1.66 13.34
C ASP A 148 -4.73 -1.55 14.31
N LEU A 149 -4.74 -2.31 15.41
CA LEU A 149 -3.58 -2.40 16.31
C LEU A 149 -2.33 -2.94 15.61
N ASN A 150 -2.52 -3.79 14.60
CA ASN A 150 -1.49 -4.49 13.84
C ASN A 150 -1.26 -3.90 12.44
N SER A 151 -1.62 -2.62 12.21
CA SER A 151 -1.52 -1.95 10.90
C SER A 151 -0.14 -2.09 10.24
N TYR A 152 0.96 -2.06 11.00
CA TYR A 152 2.32 -2.23 10.46
C TYR A 152 2.63 -3.66 9.98
N GLN A 153 2.04 -4.68 10.61
CA GLN A 153 2.20 -6.07 10.20
C GLN A 153 1.41 -6.33 8.92
N ALA A 154 0.18 -5.80 8.84
CA ALA A 154 -0.62 -5.78 7.63
C ALA A 154 0.09 -5.06 6.46
N GLN A 155 0.69 -3.89 6.72
CA GLN A 155 1.51 -3.16 5.74
C GLN A 155 2.70 -4.00 5.27
N SER A 156 3.41 -4.66 6.19
CA SER A 156 4.56 -5.50 5.85
C SER A 156 4.15 -6.71 5.01
N ALA A 157 3.00 -7.33 5.32
CA ALA A 157 2.42 -8.41 4.53
C ALA A 157 2.06 -7.93 3.11
N PHE A 158 1.41 -6.77 2.98
CA PHE A 158 1.10 -6.14 1.70
C PHE A 158 2.34 -5.90 0.84
N ARG A 159 3.38 -5.27 1.41
CA ARG A 159 4.65 -5.02 0.69
C ARG A 159 5.33 -6.32 0.27
N ARG A 160 5.36 -7.34 1.12
CA ARG A 160 5.96 -8.64 0.80
C ARG A 160 5.20 -9.36 -0.30
N ALA A 161 3.87 -9.29 -0.30
CA ALA A 161 3.06 -9.94 -1.33
C ALA A 161 3.25 -9.28 -2.72
N LEU A 162 3.61 -8.00 -2.76
CA LEU A 162 3.91 -7.26 -3.98
C LEU A 162 5.39 -7.24 -4.36
N ALA A 163 6.29 -7.63 -3.46
CA ALA A 163 7.72 -7.71 -3.72
C ALA A 163 8.02 -8.81 -4.75
N ARG A 164 9.00 -8.55 -5.63
CA ARG A 164 9.44 -9.46 -6.69
C ARG A 164 10.74 -10.17 -6.34
#